data_AF-A0A109LQE7-F1
#
_entry.id   AF-A0A109LQE7-F1
#
_cell.length_a   1.000
_cell.length_b   1.000
_cell.length_c   1.000
_cell.angle_alpha   90.00
_cell.angle_beta   90.00
_cell.angle_gamma   90.00
#
_symmetry.space_group_name_H-M   'P 1'
#
loop_
_entity.id
_entity.type
_entity.pdbx_description
1 polymer ?
#
loop_
_entity_poly.entity_id
_entity_poly.type
_entity_poly.pdbx_seq_one_letter_code
_entity_poly.pdbx_strand_id
1 'polypeptide(L)'
;MRHWLALVTGALVFVVLASFPLPAAAHGDEVHGKPASEAVQVEEAGPVDPTNGEQGIVQTNEEVFAQTALGALKALHPATVHFPIALLIAAAMTEAFSARRPAADLRKTVDIMLYFAAAGAVVAALFGWLHTGLWMGGDVPMKVHRWLGTGLAALAVFLAVAAARSRDNGRATVRAGLVLLGIAVIVQGFLGGELAHGTGHLLAAG
;
A
#
# COMPACT_ATOMS: atom_id res chain seq x y z
N MET A 1 -21.17 18.12 16.08
CA MET A 1 -20.18 17.01 16.06
C MET A 1 -20.60 15.81 15.19
N ARG A 2 -21.89 15.44 15.11
CA ARG A 2 -22.37 14.25 14.36
C ARG A 2 -22.30 14.36 12.82
N HIS A 3 -22.43 15.56 12.25
CA HIS A 3 -22.49 15.76 10.80
C HIS A 3 -21.12 15.60 10.11
N TRP A 4 -20.03 16.01 10.75
CA TRP A 4 -18.68 15.85 10.18
C TRP A 4 -18.21 14.39 10.21
N LEU A 5 -18.55 13.63 11.27
CA LEU A 5 -18.33 12.18 11.27
C LEU A 5 -19.06 11.54 10.09
N ALA A 6 -20.35 11.84 9.87
CA ALA A 6 -21.13 11.26 8.78
C ALA A 6 -20.59 11.58 7.39
N LEU A 7 -20.04 12.78 7.17
CA LEU A 7 -19.43 13.17 5.90
C LEU A 7 -18.11 12.43 5.63
N VAL A 8 -17.29 12.23 6.66
CA VAL A 8 -16.02 11.49 6.51
C VAL A 8 -16.24 9.99 6.42
N THR A 9 -17.19 9.44 7.20
CA THR A 9 -17.64 8.06 7.05
C THR A 9 -18.23 7.84 5.66
N GLY A 10 -18.99 8.80 5.13
CA GLY A 10 -19.52 8.76 3.76
C GLY A 10 -18.43 8.74 2.70
N ALA A 11 -17.38 9.57 2.84
CA ALA A 11 -16.24 9.58 1.92
C ALA A 11 -15.40 8.29 1.98
N LEU A 12 -15.19 7.73 3.18
CA LEU A 12 -14.49 6.45 3.36
C LEU A 12 -15.31 5.26 2.83
N VAL A 13 -16.62 5.23 3.09
CA VAL A 13 -17.54 4.25 2.51
C VAL A 13 -17.57 4.39 0.99
N PHE A 14 -17.53 5.60 0.44
CA PHE A 14 -17.44 5.82 -1.00
C PHE A 14 -16.13 5.27 -1.60
N VAL A 15 -14.99 5.50 -0.96
CA VAL A 15 -13.68 4.95 -1.42
C VAL A 15 -13.64 3.42 -1.30
N VAL A 16 -14.19 2.85 -0.22
CA VAL A 16 -14.31 1.39 -0.03
C VAL A 16 -15.30 0.78 -1.02
N LEU A 17 -16.45 1.40 -1.26
CA LEU A 17 -17.43 0.94 -2.27
C LEU A 17 -16.91 1.08 -3.69
N ALA A 18 -16.13 2.12 -3.99
CA ALA A 18 -15.42 2.27 -5.26
C ALA A 18 -14.28 1.24 -5.45
N SER A 19 -13.86 0.56 -4.38
CA SER A 19 -12.89 -0.54 -4.43
C SER A 19 -13.54 -1.88 -4.81
N PHE A 20 -14.86 -1.99 -4.76
CA PHE A 20 -15.59 -3.16 -5.28
C PHE A 20 -15.85 -2.96 -6.77
N PRO A 21 -15.55 -3.96 -7.63
CA PRO A 21 -15.92 -3.87 -9.03
C PRO A 21 -17.45 -3.78 -9.12
N LEU A 22 -17.95 -2.67 -9.65
CA LEU A 22 -19.33 -2.60 -10.10
C LEU A 22 -19.53 -3.71 -11.15
N PRO A 23 -20.62 -4.49 -11.11
CA PRO A 23 -20.92 -5.44 -12.17
C PRO A 23 -21.15 -4.65 -13.46
N ALA A 24 -20.11 -4.55 -14.28
CA ALA A 24 -20.21 -4.04 -15.64
C ALA A 24 -21.05 -5.04 -16.43
N ALA A 25 -22.33 -4.73 -16.63
CA ALA A 25 -23.15 -5.44 -17.56
C ALA A 25 -22.66 -5.14 -18.99
N ALA A 26 -22.13 -6.20 -19.61
CA ALA A 26 -22.11 -6.54 -21.04
C ALA A 26 -21.13 -5.83 -22.02
N HIS A 27 -20.46 -6.73 -22.77
CA HIS A 27 -19.71 -6.64 -24.04
C HIS A 27 -18.20 -6.31 -23.99
N GLY A 28 -17.33 -7.07 -24.63
CA GLY A 28 -17.49 -8.25 -25.49
C GLY A 28 -16.17 -9.01 -25.63
N ASP A 29 -16.25 -10.19 -26.22
CA ASP A 29 -15.20 -11.21 -26.28
C ASP A 29 -13.96 -10.70 -27.01
N GLU A 30 -12.83 -10.57 -26.29
CA GLU A 30 -11.51 -10.51 -26.93
C GLU A 30 -10.62 -11.63 -26.39
N VAL A 31 -10.41 -12.61 -27.27
CA VAL A 31 -9.43 -13.68 -27.14
C VAL A 31 -8.13 -13.19 -27.77
N HIS A 32 -7.17 -12.75 -26.96
CA HIS A 32 -5.74 -12.69 -27.30
C HIS A 32 -4.96 -12.84 -25.97
N GLY A 33 -3.97 -13.69 -25.78
CA GLY A 33 -3.12 -14.40 -26.73
C GLY A 33 -1.68 -14.36 -26.23
N LYS A 34 -1.35 -15.24 -25.28
CA LYS A 34 -0.02 -15.77 -24.89
C LYS A 34 1.01 -14.89 -24.13
N PRO A 35 1.85 -15.55 -23.28
CA PRO A 35 2.72 -14.91 -22.31
C PRO A 35 4.04 -14.46 -22.93
N ALA A 36 4.55 -13.31 -22.51
CA ALA A 36 5.88 -12.84 -22.85
C ALA A 36 6.94 -13.65 -22.09
N SER A 37 7.31 -14.79 -22.64
CA SER A 37 8.65 -15.37 -22.47
C SER A 37 9.27 -15.57 -23.85
N GLU A 38 10.03 -14.59 -24.31
CA GLU A 38 11.05 -14.75 -25.36
C GLU A 38 12.25 -13.95 -24.85
N ALA A 39 13.17 -14.64 -24.17
CA ALA A 39 14.38 -15.17 -24.79
C ALA A 39 15.34 -14.04 -25.21
N VAL A 40 16.07 -13.50 -24.23
CA VAL A 40 17.32 -12.79 -24.52
C VAL A 40 18.28 -13.84 -25.07
N GLN A 41 18.54 -13.74 -26.38
CA GLN A 41 19.51 -14.56 -27.09
C GLN A 41 20.90 -14.30 -26.49
N VAL A 42 21.60 -15.38 -26.14
CA VAL A 42 23.03 -15.32 -25.83
C VAL A 42 23.74 -15.24 -27.18
N GLU A 43 24.20 -14.04 -27.53
CA GLU A 43 25.05 -13.82 -28.70
C GLU A 43 26.47 -14.30 -28.39
N GLU A 44 26.98 -15.15 -29.27
CA GLU A 44 28.25 -15.85 -29.22
C GLU A 44 29.42 -14.86 -29.33
N ALA A 45 30.41 -14.97 -28.43
CA ALA A 45 31.56 -14.08 -28.39
C ALA A 45 32.50 -14.29 -29.60
N GLY A 46 32.36 -13.46 -30.62
CA GLY A 46 33.34 -13.28 -31.69
C GLY A 46 34.59 -12.50 -31.24
N PRO A 47 35.68 -12.48 -32.04
CA PRO A 47 37.01 -12.08 -31.59
C PRO A 47 37.07 -10.60 -31.21
N VAL A 48 37.66 -10.30 -30.06
CA VAL A 48 37.84 -8.94 -29.53
C VAL A 48 38.84 -8.16 -30.40
N ASP A 49 38.34 -7.16 -31.13
CA ASP A 49 39.15 -6.11 -31.77
C ASP A 49 39.49 -5.03 -30.71
N PRO A 50 40.77 -4.75 -30.41
CA PRO A 50 41.15 -3.88 -29.30
C PRO A 50 41.09 -2.38 -29.62
N THR A 51 40.39 -1.96 -30.67
CA THR A 51 40.40 -0.55 -31.09
C THR A 51 39.01 0.01 -31.35
N ASN A 52 38.22 0.32 -30.32
CA ASN A 52 37.19 1.38 -30.40
C ASN A 52 36.74 1.86 -29.00
N GLY A 53 37.13 3.11 -28.72
CA GLY A 53 36.67 4.08 -27.72
C GLY A 53 35.77 3.63 -26.56
N GLU A 54 36.23 3.93 -25.34
CA GLU A 54 35.41 4.08 -24.15
C GLU A 54 34.21 4.98 -24.46
N GLN A 55 33.05 4.39 -24.76
CA GLN A 55 31.77 5.10 -24.69
C GLN A 55 31.43 5.23 -23.20
N GLY A 56 32.12 6.16 -22.54
CA GLY A 56 31.71 6.64 -21.23
C GLY A 56 30.32 7.23 -21.39
N ILE A 57 29.31 6.55 -20.85
CA ILE A 57 27.96 7.10 -20.72
C ILE A 57 28.13 8.41 -19.94
N VAL A 58 28.00 9.54 -20.62
CA VAL A 58 27.95 10.85 -19.98
C VAL A 58 26.59 10.90 -19.27
N GLN A 59 26.54 10.33 -18.07
CA GLN A 59 25.34 10.40 -17.24
C GLN A 59 25.13 11.87 -16.90
N THR A 60 23.98 12.40 -17.30
CA THR A 60 23.61 13.76 -16.90
C THR A 60 23.40 13.79 -15.39
N ASN A 61 23.62 14.95 -14.75
CA ASN A 61 23.36 15.09 -13.30
C ASN A 61 21.91 14.68 -12.93
N GLU A 62 20.96 14.83 -13.86
CA GLU A 62 19.57 14.38 -13.71
C GLU A 62 19.44 12.86 -13.71
N GLU A 63 20.14 12.16 -14.60
CA GLU A 63 20.16 10.69 -14.65
C GLU A 63 20.84 10.09 -13.41
N VAL A 64 21.95 10.68 -12.95
CA VAL A 64 22.64 10.25 -11.71
C VAL A 64 21.73 10.46 -10.50
N PHE A 65 21.07 11.62 -10.41
CA PHE A 65 20.11 11.89 -9.33
C PHE A 65 18.92 10.93 -9.38
N ALA A 66 18.35 10.68 -10.56
CA ALA A 66 17.25 9.75 -10.74
C ALA A 66 17.64 8.31 -10.36
N GLN A 67 18.82 7.83 -10.79
CA GLN A 67 19.34 6.52 -10.41
C GLN A 67 19.60 6.41 -8.92
N THR A 68 20.13 7.47 -8.30
CA THR A 68 20.37 7.54 -6.85
C THR A 68 19.05 7.55 -6.08
N ALA A 69 18.05 8.33 -6.53
CA ALA A 69 16.72 8.39 -5.94
C ALA A 69 15.98 7.06 -6.08
N LEU A 70 16.06 6.40 -7.24
CA LEU A 70 15.52 5.06 -7.47
C LEU A 70 16.20 4.01 -6.59
N GLY A 71 17.53 4.09 -6.43
CA GLY A 71 18.29 3.24 -5.52
C GLY A 71 17.87 3.42 -4.06
N ALA A 72 17.75 4.68 -3.61
CA ALA A 72 17.25 5.01 -2.28
C ALA A 72 15.81 4.54 -2.06
N LEU A 73 14.93 4.69 -3.06
CA LEU A 73 13.55 4.19 -3.00
C LEU A 73 13.51 2.68 -2.79
N LYS A 74 14.34 1.92 -3.52
CA LYS A 74 14.44 0.46 -3.37
C LYS A 74 14.93 0.06 -1.98
N ALA A 75 15.92 0.77 -1.44
CA ALA A 75 16.46 0.51 -0.11
C ALA A 75 15.47 0.87 1.01
N LEU A 76 14.66 1.92 0.83
CA LEU A 76 13.66 2.37 1.79
C LEU A 76 12.31 1.66 1.64
N HIS A 77 12.10 0.90 0.56
CA HIS A 77 10.84 0.21 0.27
C HIS A 77 10.37 -0.70 1.44
N PRO A 78 11.23 -1.53 2.07
CA PRO A 78 10.80 -2.31 3.22
C PRO A 78 10.37 -1.43 4.40
N ALA A 79 11.13 -0.38 4.71
CA ALA A 79 10.83 0.51 5.83
C ALA A 79 9.54 1.31 5.60
N THR A 80 9.35 1.88 4.41
CA THR A 80 8.19 2.72 4.08
C THR A 80 6.87 1.95 4.11
N VAL A 81 6.88 0.67 3.74
CA VAL A 81 5.66 -0.16 3.71
C VAL A 81 5.44 -0.90 5.03
N HIS A 82 6.48 -1.45 5.65
CA HIS A 82 6.32 -2.30 6.85
C HIS A 82 6.25 -1.51 8.15
N PHE A 83 6.91 -0.35 8.24
CA PHE A 83 6.87 0.47 9.45
C PHE A 83 5.45 0.95 9.81
N PRO A 84 4.64 1.50 8.86
CA PRO A 84 3.26 1.89 9.16
C PRO A 84 2.42 0.68 9.56
N ILE A 85 2.60 -0.46 8.89
CA ILE A 85 1.89 -1.71 9.19
C ILE A 85 2.18 -2.16 10.64
N ALA A 86 3.46 -2.19 11.02
CA ALA A 86 3.87 -2.56 12.38
C ALA A 86 3.27 -1.62 13.43
N LEU A 87 3.27 -0.31 13.19
CA LEU A 87 2.67 0.68 14.09
C LEU A 87 1.15 0.51 14.20
N LEU A 88 0.46 0.22 13.10
CA LEU A 88 -0.99 -0.02 13.09
C LEU A 88 -1.35 -1.27 13.90
N ILE A 89 -0.61 -2.36 13.73
CA ILE A 89 -0.78 -3.59 14.51
C ILE A 89 -0.49 -3.33 15.98
N ALA A 90 0.61 -2.64 16.30
CA ALA A 90 0.96 -2.28 17.67
C ALA A 90 -0.12 -1.38 18.32
N ALA A 91 -0.67 -0.42 17.58
CA ALA A 91 -1.76 0.43 18.04
C ALA A 91 -3.03 -0.38 18.31
N ALA A 92 -3.39 -1.32 17.42
CA ALA A 92 -4.55 -2.20 17.60
C ALA A 92 -4.40 -3.12 18.83
N MET A 93 -3.23 -3.72 19.02
CA MET A 93 -2.93 -4.56 20.20
C MET A 93 -2.98 -3.73 21.50
N THR A 94 -2.35 -2.56 21.50
CA THR A 94 -2.34 -1.66 22.66
C THR A 94 -3.75 -1.17 23.01
N GLU A 95 -4.57 -0.86 22.00
CA GLU A 95 -5.95 -0.46 22.20
C GLU A 95 -6.81 -1.62 22.74
N ALA A 96 -6.60 -2.85 22.25
CA ALA A 96 -7.27 -4.03 22.77
C ALA A 96 -6.91 -4.31 24.24
N PHE A 97 -5.67 -4.03 24.65
CA PHE A 97 -5.27 -4.09 26.05
C PHE A 97 -5.92 -2.97 26.88
N SER A 98 -5.92 -1.73 26.38
CA SER A 98 -6.57 -0.57 27.00
C SER A 98 -8.09 -0.74 27.13
N ALA A 99 -8.71 -1.58 26.30
CA ALA A 99 -10.12 -1.95 26.43
C ALA A 99 -10.41 -2.79 27.68
N ARG A 100 -9.46 -3.63 28.12
CA ARG A 100 -9.59 -4.44 29.34
C ARG A 100 -9.11 -3.71 30.59
N ARG A 101 -8.10 -2.84 30.45
CA ARG A 101 -7.57 -1.99 31.53
C ARG A 101 -7.39 -0.56 31.04
N PRO A 102 -8.44 0.29 31.17
CA PRO A 102 -8.36 1.65 30.68
C PRO A 102 -7.33 2.44 31.49
N ALA A 103 -6.22 2.82 30.85
CA ALA A 103 -5.21 3.71 31.40
C ALA A 103 -4.98 4.87 30.43
N ALA A 104 -4.89 6.09 30.97
CA ALA A 104 -4.70 7.29 30.16
C ALA A 104 -3.41 7.24 29.34
N ASP A 105 -2.34 6.64 29.89
CA ASP A 105 -1.05 6.54 29.21
C ASP A 105 -1.10 5.58 28.03
N LEU A 106 -1.75 4.41 28.18
CA LEU A 106 -1.96 3.49 27.05
C LEU A 106 -2.75 4.15 25.92
N ARG A 107 -3.72 5.00 26.29
CA ARG A 107 -4.51 5.72 25.30
C ARG A 107 -3.66 6.71 24.50
N LYS A 108 -2.84 7.51 25.20
CA LYS A 108 -1.89 8.43 24.55
C LYS A 108 -0.90 7.69 23.66
N THR A 109 -0.41 6.53 24.08
CA THR A 109 0.49 5.68 23.27
C THR A 109 -0.17 5.26 21.96
N VAL A 110 -1.42 4.79 22.00
CA VAL A 110 -2.19 4.45 20.79
C VAL A 110 -2.34 5.66 19.86
N ASP A 111 -2.65 6.83 20.43
CA ASP A 111 -2.85 8.05 19.64
C ASP A 111 -1.55 8.46 18.93
N ILE A 112 -0.41 8.43 19.62
CA ILE A 112 0.93 8.70 19.05
C ILE A 112 1.25 7.68 17.94
N MET A 113 1.05 6.39 18.18
CA MET A 113 1.27 5.34 17.19
C MET A 113 0.42 5.57 15.94
N LEU A 114 -0.85 5.94 16.10
CA LEU A 114 -1.75 6.24 14.99
C LEU A 114 -1.28 7.44 14.16
N TYR A 115 -0.73 8.49 14.77
CA TYR A 115 -0.20 9.63 14.03
C TYR A 115 0.98 9.24 13.13
N PHE A 116 1.97 8.53 13.69
CA PHE A 116 3.12 8.08 12.90
C PHE A 116 2.75 7.03 11.87
N ALA A 117 1.84 6.13 12.21
CA ALA A 117 1.27 5.16 11.28
C ALA A 117 0.55 5.84 10.12
N ALA A 118 -0.28 6.85 10.38
CA ALA A 118 -1.00 7.58 9.36
C ALA A 118 -0.05 8.32 8.43
N ALA A 119 0.95 9.02 8.97
CA ALA A 119 1.97 9.70 8.19
C ALA A 119 2.73 8.71 7.29
N GLY A 120 3.17 7.59 7.85
CA GLY A 120 3.87 6.55 7.10
C GLY A 120 2.98 5.87 6.05
N ALA A 121 1.70 5.63 6.34
CA ALA A 121 0.75 5.04 5.38
C ALA A 121 0.48 5.95 4.19
N VAL A 122 0.43 7.28 4.41
CA VAL A 122 0.34 8.25 3.32
C VAL A 122 1.59 8.19 2.44
N VAL A 123 2.78 8.16 3.03
CA VAL A 123 4.05 8.01 2.27
C VAL A 123 4.06 6.70 1.48
N ALA A 124 3.65 5.58 2.09
CA ALA A 124 3.55 4.29 1.43
C ALA A 124 2.59 4.30 0.24
N ALA A 125 1.40 4.91 0.41
CA ALA A 125 0.43 5.04 -0.67
C ALA A 125 1.01 5.87 -1.83
N LEU A 126 1.63 7.03 -1.54
CA LEU A 126 2.27 7.87 -2.55
C LEU A 126 3.35 7.10 -3.33
N PHE A 127 4.18 6.33 -2.62
CA PHE A 127 5.22 5.51 -3.25
C PHE A 127 4.62 4.39 -4.11
N GLY A 128 3.51 3.79 -3.70
CA GLY A 128 2.77 2.82 -4.52
C GLY A 128 2.26 3.42 -5.84
N TRP A 129 1.70 4.63 -5.78
CA TRP A 129 1.25 5.36 -6.98
C TRP A 129 2.42 5.81 -7.86
N LEU A 130 3.54 6.22 -7.27
CA LEU A 130 4.74 6.59 -8.03
C LEU A 130 5.38 5.36 -8.71
N HIS A 131 5.42 4.22 -8.02
CA HIS A 131 6.04 2.98 -8.51
C HIS A 131 5.26 2.37 -9.68
N THR A 132 3.92 2.43 -9.65
CA THR A 132 3.05 1.85 -10.68
C THR A 132 2.57 2.87 -11.73
N GLY A 133 2.85 4.15 -11.51
CA GLY A 133 2.36 5.26 -12.33
C GLY A 133 0.86 5.54 -12.15
N LEU A 134 0.36 6.59 -12.81
CA LEU A 134 -1.06 6.95 -12.85
C LEU A 134 -1.91 6.04 -13.76
N TRP A 135 -1.31 4.97 -14.29
CA TRP A 135 -2.02 3.99 -15.10
C TRP A 135 -3.10 3.30 -14.27
N MET A 136 -4.31 3.11 -14.81
CA MET A 136 -5.46 2.52 -14.10
C MET A 136 -5.80 1.10 -14.54
N GLY A 137 -4.98 0.50 -15.41
CA GLY A 137 -5.14 -0.87 -15.89
C GLY A 137 -4.57 -1.92 -14.93
N GLY A 138 -4.59 -3.18 -15.38
CA GLY A 138 -4.12 -4.35 -14.62
C GLY A 138 -5.24 -5.31 -14.25
N ASP A 139 -4.85 -6.52 -13.87
CA ASP A 139 -5.76 -7.56 -13.43
C ASP A 139 -6.47 -7.17 -12.13
N VAL A 140 -7.56 -7.88 -11.81
CA VAL A 140 -8.39 -7.60 -10.62
C VAL A 140 -7.57 -7.48 -9.33
N PRO A 141 -6.60 -8.38 -9.03
CA PRO A 141 -5.80 -8.27 -7.81
C PRO A 141 -5.02 -6.96 -7.70
N MET A 142 -4.48 -6.45 -8.82
CA MET A 142 -3.74 -5.19 -8.86
C MET A 142 -4.64 -4.00 -8.57
N LYS A 143 -5.83 -3.96 -9.20
CA LYS A 143 -6.82 -2.90 -8.98
C LYS A 143 -7.27 -2.86 -7.52
N VAL A 144 -7.61 -4.02 -6.95
CA VAL A 144 -8.04 -4.12 -5.55
C VAL A 144 -6.91 -3.73 -4.61
N HIS A 145 -5.68 -4.23 -4.83
CA HIS A 145 -4.52 -3.92 -3.98
C HIS A 145 -4.24 -2.41 -3.91
N ARG A 146 -4.32 -1.70 -5.03
CA ARG A 146 -4.05 -0.25 -5.07
C ARG A 146 -5.10 0.57 -4.35
N TRP A 147 -6.38 0.29 -4.61
CA TRP A 147 -7.48 1.00 -3.98
C TRP A 147 -7.59 0.69 -2.50
N LEU A 148 -7.41 -0.58 -2.12
CA LEU A 148 -7.37 -1.00 -0.72
C LEU A 148 -6.21 -0.33 0.03
N GLY A 149 -5.02 -0.26 -0.56
CA GLY A 149 -3.87 0.45 0.04
C GLY A 149 -4.11 1.94 0.23
N THR A 150 -4.73 2.59 -0.75
CA THR A 150 -5.10 4.02 -0.67
C THR A 150 -6.19 4.24 0.39
N GLY A 151 -7.18 3.35 0.46
CA GLY A 151 -8.23 3.35 1.47
C GLY A 151 -7.69 3.14 2.88
N LEU A 152 -6.69 2.25 3.05
CA LEU A 152 -5.98 2.02 4.31
C LEU A 152 -5.26 3.30 4.80
N ALA A 153 -4.58 4.01 3.90
CA ALA A 153 -3.95 5.29 4.24
C ALA A 153 -4.98 6.34 4.67
N ALA A 154 -6.08 6.47 3.94
CA ALA A 154 -7.18 7.38 4.29
C ALA A 154 -7.82 7.01 5.65
N LEU A 155 -8.05 5.73 5.90
CA LEU A 155 -8.59 5.23 7.16
C LEU A 155 -7.63 5.49 8.33
N ALA A 156 -6.32 5.27 8.15
CA ALA A 156 -5.32 5.55 9.18
C ALA A 156 -5.32 7.04 9.57
N VAL A 157 -5.36 7.95 8.58
CA VAL A 157 -5.47 9.40 8.82
C VAL A 157 -6.76 9.75 9.55
N PHE A 158 -7.89 9.18 9.12
CA PHE A 158 -9.16 9.37 9.81
C PHE A 158 -9.09 8.94 11.28
N LEU A 159 -8.52 7.76 11.55
CA LEU A 159 -8.40 7.25 12.92
C LEU A 159 -7.46 8.08 13.77
N ALA A 160 -6.36 8.60 13.21
CA ALA A 160 -5.49 9.53 13.92
C ALA A 160 -6.23 10.81 14.32
N VAL A 161 -7.01 11.40 13.40
CA VAL A 161 -7.82 12.59 13.70
C VAL A 161 -8.96 12.28 14.68
N ALA A 162 -9.60 11.11 14.55
CA ALA A 162 -10.65 10.66 15.45
C ALA A 162 -10.10 10.44 16.86
N ALA A 163 -8.92 9.82 16.99
CA ALA A 163 -8.23 9.62 18.26
C ALA A 163 -7.90 10.96 18.93
N ALA A 164 -7.35 11.92 18.18
CA ALA A 164 -7.06 13.28 18.64
C ALA A 164 -8.26 14.02 19.24
N ARG A 165 -9.43 13.80 18.66
CA ARG A 165 -10.68 14.52 19.00
C ARG A 165 -11.59 13.74 19.93
N SER A 166 -11.27 12.49 20.24
CA SER A 166 -12.15 11.63 21.02
C SER A 166 -12.03 11.93 22.52
N ARG A 167 -13.14 12.39 23.11
CA ARG A 167 -13.45 12.11 24.53
C ARG A 167 -14.00 10.68 24.64
N ASP A 168 -14.28 10.18 25.86
CA ASP A 168 -14.60 8.75 26.10
C ASP A 168 -15.59 8.12 25.11
N ASN A 169 -16.62 8.84 24.65
CA ASN A 169 -17.61 8.33 23.69
C ASN A 169 -17.07 8.10 22.26
N GLY A 170 -15.98 8.75 21.84
CA GLY A 170 -15.36 8.56 20.52
C GLY A 170 -14.40 7.38 20.45
N ARG A 171 -14.01 6.80 21.59
CA ARG A 171 -13.03 5.71 21.64
C ARG A 171 -13.55 4.41 21.03
N ALA A 172 -14.86 4.18 21.08
CA ALA A 172 -15.49 3.04 20.42
C ALA A 172 -15.28 3.08 18.89
N THR A 173 -15.34 4.26 18.28
CA THR A 173 -15.06 4.45 16.85
C THR A 173 -13.60 4.13 16.51
N VAL A 174 -12.65 4.61 17.33
CA VAL A 174 -11.23 4.30 17.14
C VAL A 174 -10.97 2.80 17.25
N ARG A 175 -11.57 2.13 18.24
CA ARG A 175 -11.49 0.67 18.42
C ARG A 175 -12.02 -0.10 17.21
N ALA A 176 -13.25 0.19 16.80
CA ALA A 176 -13.86 -0.46 15.65
C ALA A 176 -13.05 -0.22 14.37
N GLY A 177 -12.54 0.99 14.19
CA GLY A 177 -11.68 1.34 13.07
C GLY A 177 -10.33 0.60 13.08
N LEU A 178 -9.67 0.46 14.23
CA LEU A 178 -8.43 -0.31 14.35
C LEU A 178 -8.65 -1.80 14.06
N VAL A 179 -9.78 -2.38 14.46
CA VAL A 179 -10.13 -3.77 14.11
C VAL A 179 -10.33 -3.90 12.59
N LEU A 180 -11.13 -3.02 12.00
CA LEU A 180 -11.36 -3.00 10.55
C LEU A 180 -10.04 -2.85 9.77
N LEU A 181 -9.21 -1.92 10.21
CA LEU A 181 -7.91 -1.66 9.60
C LEU A 181 -6.96 -2.86 9.74
N GLY A 182 -6.96 -3.55 10.89
CA GLY A 182 -6.19 -4.79 11.07
C GLY A 182 -6.60 -5.89 10.09
N ILE A 183 -7.90 -6.09 9.88
CA ILE A 183 -8.42 -7.04 8.88
C ILE A 183 -8.00 -6.62 7.47
N ALA A 184 -8.17 -5.35 7.12
CA ALA A 184 -7.81 -4.82 5.81
C ALA A 184 -6.31 -4.95 5.50
N VAL A 185 -5.44 -4.79 6.51
CA VAL A 185 -3.98 -5.01 6.37
C VAL A 185 -3.66 -6.46 6.02
N ILE A 186 -4.36 -7.44 6.61
CA ILE A 186 -4.16 -8.86 6.28
C ILE A 186 -4.53 -9.12 4.81
N VAL A 187 -5.69 -8.62 4.37
CA VAL A 187 -6.13 -8.74 2.97
C VAL A 187 -5.15 -8.05 2.02
N GLN A 188 -4.66 -6.86 2.39
CA GLN A 188 -3.67 -6.13 1.59
C GLN A 188 -2.36 -6.89 1.46
N GLY A 189 -1.90 -7.54 2.53
CA GLY A 189 -0.72 -8.41 2.52
C GLY A 189 -0.90 -9.63 1.63
N PHE A 190 -2.08 -10.27 1.69
CA PHE A 190 -2.43 -11.39 0.79
C PHE A 190 -2.36 -10.98 -0.69
N LEU A 191 -3.03 -9.88 -1.05
CA LEU A 191 -3.01 -9.36 -2.42
C LEU A 191 -1.59 -8.96 -2.87
N GLY A 192 -0.79 -8.37 -1.98
CA GLY A 192 0.61 -8.08 -2.27
C GLY A 192 1.43 -9.34 -2.56
N GLY A 193 1.16 -10.43 -1.84
CA GLY A 193 1.74 -11.74 -2.07
C GLY A 193 1.38 -12.32 -3.43
N GLU A 194 0.10 -12.22 -3.84
CA GLU A 194 -0.36 -12.64 -5.16
C GLU A 194 0.30 -11.85 -6.29
N LEU A 195 0.51 -10.54 -6.12
CA LEU A 195 1.19 -9.71 -7.11
C LEU A 195 2.68 -10.03 -7.24
N ALA A 196 3.32 -10.42 -6.14
CA ALA A 196 4.75 -10.73 -6.12
C ALA A 196 5.06 -12.16 -6.63
N HIS A 197 4.18 -13.12 -6.40
CA HIS A 197 4.44 -14.55 -6.67
C HIS A 197 3.50 -15.19 -7.70
N GLY A 198 2.53 -14.43 -8.22
CA GLY A 198 1.51 -14.92 -9.13
C GLY A 198 0.21 -15.32 -8.41
N THR A 199 -0.91 -15.18 -9.13
CA THR A 199 -2.25 -15.49 -8.63
C THR A 199 -2.37 -16.95 -8.21
N GLY A 200 -2.91 -17.19 -7.01
CA GLY A 200 -3.10 -18.55 -6.50
C GLY A 200 -1.85 -19.23 -5.93
N HIS A 201 -0.70 -18.55 -5.84
CA HIS A 201 0.54 -19.12 -5.27
C HIS A 201 0.33 -19.76 -3.88
N LEU A 202 -0.43 -19.11 -2.99
CA LEU A 202 -0.70 -19.60 -1.64
C LEU A 202 -1.78 -20.69 -1.57
N LEU A 203 -2.63 -20.80 -2.59
CA LEU A 203 -3.72 -21.78 -2.67
C LEU A 203 -3.34 -23.02 -3.49
N ALA A 204 -2.33 -22.91 -4.36
CA ALA A 204 -1.82 -24.00 -5.17
C ALA A 204 -0.75 -24.85 -4.44
N ALA A 205 -0.28 -24.39 -3.27
CA ALA A 205 0.77 -25.05 -2.47
C ALA A 205 0.24 -25.95 -1.34
N GLY A 206 -1.08 -26.19 -1.26
CA GLY A 206 -1.73 -27.08 -0.29
C GLY A 206 -2.66 -28.06 -0.97
#